data_AF-A0A6A5K3G2-F1
#
_entry.id   AF-A0A6A5K3G2-F1
#
_cell.length_a   1.000
_cell.length_b   1.000
_cell.length_c   1.000
_cell.angle_alpha   90.00
_cell.angle_beta   90.00
_cell.angle_gamma   90.00
#
_symmetry.space_group_name_H-M   'P 1'
#
loop_
_entity.id
_entity.type
_entity.pdbx_description
1 polymer ?
#
loop_
_entity_poly.entity_id
_entity_poly.type
_entity_poly.pdbx_seq_one_letter_code
_entity_poly.pdbx_strand_id
1 'polypeptide(L)'
;MSEAAHVTIVLQAIATIAPALYTGFTFAYSHVAVPPLTAHAPPRLLAKQWLQAYQFAPIFVAPLILLGTSSNALLAYLSLDSPSSSAAPLYAVAALANACIIPYTALYMEPRVNGAAKWKARELLREDGFRLKGRGGQGTNKDTASEAARKWAEQVDMKTIVNTWAETNAWRYVVTAFATLMSVSATVARG
;
A
#
# COMPACT_ATOMS: atom_id res chain seq x y z
N MET A 1 -34.66 -11.32 6.95
CA MET A 1 -33.54 -11.25 5.96
C MET A 1 -32.96 -12.63 5.79
N SER A 2 -32.71 -13.08 4.55
CA SER A 2 -32.03 -14.35 4.30
C SER A 2 -30.55 -14.27 4.71
N GLU A 3 -29.93 -15.43 4.91
CA GLU A 3 -28.49 -15.55 5.16
C GLU A 3 -27.65 -14.91 4.03
N ALA A 4 -28.08 -15.08 2.78
CA ALA A 4 -27.46 -14.47 1.60
C ALA A 4 -27.48 -12.93 1.62
N ALA A 5 -28.54 -12.32 2.17
CA ALA A 5 -28.62 -10.88 2.33
C ALA A 5 -27.61 -10.35 3.37
N HIS A 6 -27.42 -11.08 4.48
CA HIS A 6 -26.44 -10.72 5.50
C HIS A 6 -25.00 -10.80 4.95
N VAL A 7 -24.67 -11.88 4.23
CA VAL A 7 -23.34 -12.04 3.61
C VAL A 7 -23.06 -10.88 2.65
N THR A 8 -24.03 -10.49 1.83
CA THR A 8 -23.88 -9.37 0.88
C THR A 8 -23.56 -8.06 1.60
N ILE A 9 -24.28 -7.74 2.69
CA ILE A 9 -24.06 -6.51 3.46
C ILE A 9 -22.67 -6.49 4.10
N VAL A 10 -22.24 -7.62 4.67
CA VAL A 10 -20.89 -7.74 5.26
C VAL A 10 -19.82 -7.53 4.19
N LEU A 11 -19.99 -8.15 3.02
CA LEU A 11 -19.07 -7.95 1.90
C LEU A 11 -19.03 -6.49 1.43
N GLN A 12 -20.17 -5.82 1.33
CA GLN A 12 -20.25 -4.39 0.94
C GLN A 12 -19.51 -3.50 1.94
N ALA A 13 -19.68 -3.77 3.24
CA ALA A 13 -18.98 -3.07 4.29
C ALA A 13 -17.46 -3.26 4.17
N ILE A 14 -16.97 -4.49 4.02
CA ILE A 14 -15.54 -4.78 3.86
C ILE A 14 -14.98 -4.17 2.57
N ALA A 15 -15.70 -4.33 1.45
CA ALA A 15 -15.34 -3.82 0.13
C ALA A 15 -15.15 -2.29 0.12
N THR A 16 -15.87 -1.58 0.99
CA THR A 16 -15.79 -0.12 1.13
C THR A 16 -14.75 0.31 2.18
N ILE A 17 -14.82 -0.27 3.38
CA ILE A 17 -14.02 0.15 4.53
C ILE A 17 -12.55 -0.19 4.35
N ALA A 18 -12.22 -1.37 3.81
CA ALA A 18 -10.83 -1.79 3.67
C ALA A 18 -9.99 -0.86 2.76
N PRO A 19 -10.42 -0.54 1.52
CA PRO A 19 -9.70 0.45 0.70
C PRO A 19 -9.76 1.87 1.25
N ALA A 20 -10.83 2.25 1.96
CA ALA A 20 -10.93 3.58 2.58
C ALA A 20 -9.90 3.74 3.72
N LEU A 21 -9.75 2.73 4.57
CA LEU A 21 -8.73 2.71 5.62
C LEU A 21 -7.32 2.76 5.02
N TYR A 22 -7.07 1.97 3.96
CA TYR A 22 -5.76 1.98 3.31
C TYR A 22 -5.44 3.33 2.66
N THR A 23 -6.44 3.99 2.05
CA THR A 23 -6.36 5.37 1.55
C THR A 23 -5.94 6.32 2.66
N GLY A 24 -6.62 6.27 3.82
CA GLY A 24 -6.30 7.10 4.97
C GLY A 24 -4.86 6.91 5.48
N PHE A 25 -4.41 5.67 5.64
CA PHE A 25 -3.04 5.38 6.07
C PHE A 25 -2.00 5.89 5.07
N THR A 26 -2.18 5.63 3.79
CA THR A 26 -1.21 6.01 2.75
C THR A 26 -1.15 7.53 2.58
N PHE A 27 -2.29 8.22 2.64
CA PHE A 27 -2.34 9.69 2.71
C PHE A 27 -1.60 10.21 3.95
N ALA A 28 -1.92 9.67 5.14
CA ALA A 28 -1.31 10.11 6.39
C ALA A 28 0.20 9.92 6.40
N TYR A 29 0.73 8.79 5.90
CA TYR A 29 2.17 8.62 5.74
C TYR A 29 2.78 9.69 4.83
N SER A 30 2.22 9.89 3.65
CA SER A 30 2.81 10.76 2.63
C SER A 30 2.70 12.26 2.95
N HIS A 31 1.60 12.70 3.58
CA HIS A 31 1.30 14.12 3.75
C HIS A 31 1.28 14.62 5.18
N VAL A 32 1.16 13.73 6.17
CA VAL A 32 1.09 14.12 7.59
C VAL A 32 2.35 13.71 8.33
N ALA A 33 2.80 12.45 8.17
CA ALA A 33 3.92 11.91 8.92
C ALA A 33 5.27 12.25 8.30
N VAL A 34 5.48 12.02 7.00
CA VAL A 34 6.79 12.21 6.37
C VAL A 34 7.30 13.66 6.41
N PRO A 35 6.50 14.70 6.08
CA PRO A 35 7.01 16.06 6.02
C PRO A 35 7.70 16.57 7.30
N PRO A 36 7.12 16.44 8.51
CA PRO A 36 7.82 16.86 9.73
C PRO A 36 9.05 15.98 10.03
N LEU A 37 9.02 14.69 9.69
CA LEU A 37 10.19 13.81 9.86
C LEU A 37 11.36 14.26 8.98
N THR A 38 11.11 14.56 7.72
CA THR A 38 12.16 14.98 6.76
C THR A 38 12.60 16.42 6.96
N ALA A 39 11.79 17.26 7.63
CA ALA A 39 12.14 18.62 8.00
C ALA A 39 13.09 18.68 9.22
N HIS A 40 12.95 17.76 10.18
CA HIS A 40 13.58 17.93 11.50
C HIS A 40 14.47 16.77 11.96
N ALA A 41 14.28 15.54 11.45
CA ALA A 41 15.04 14.39 11.94
C ALA A 41 16.45 14.33 11.32
N PRO A 42 17.52 14.13 12.13
CA PRO A 42 18.85 13.85 11.59
C PRO A 42 18.86 12.51 10.82
N PRO A 43 19.77 12.30 9.86
CA PRO A 43 19.71 11.17 8.92
C PRO A 43 19.59 9.78 9.58
N ARG A 44 20.30 9.52 10.68
CA ARG A 44 20.22 8.24 11.42
C ARG A 44 18.86 8.05 12.09
N LEU A 45 18.30 9.09 12.71
CA LEU A 45 16.98 9.01 13.33
C LEU A 45 15.90 8.83 12.26
N LEU A 46 15.99 9.58 11.16
CA LEU A 46 15.08 9.45 10.01
C LEU A 46 15.10 8.03 9.44
N ALA A 47 16.28 7.42 9.30
CA ALA A 47 16.41 6.04 8.85
C ALA A 47 15.70 5.04 9.78
N LYS A 48 15.83 5.21 11.11
CA LYS A 48 15.13 4.36 12.10
C LYS A 48 13.62 4.52 12.00
N GLN A 49 13.13 5.77 11.99
CA GLN A 49 11.70 6.07 11.94
C GLN A 49 11.05 5.55 10.66
N TRP A 50 11.68 5.79 9.51
CA TRP A 50 11.21 5.26 8.23
C TRP A 50 11.22 3.72 8.21
N LEU A 51 12.31 3.09 8.66
CA LEU A 51 12.45 1.64 8.63
C LEU A 51 11.41 0.96 9.53
N GLN A 52 11.17 1.51 10.72
CA GLN A 52 10.16 1.01 11.65
C GLN A 52 8.76 1.10 11.03
N ALA A 53 8.40 2.25 10.46
CA ALA A 53 7.15 2.41 9.73
C ALA A 53 7.02 1.41 8.57
N TYR A 54 8.08 1.25 7.79
CA TYR A 54 8.13 0.32 6.66
C TYR A 54 7.95 -1.13 7.07
N GLN A 55 8.60 -1.55 8.16
CA GLN A 55 8.52 -2.91 8.69
C GLN A 55 7.20 -3.22 9.40
N PHE A 56 6.53 -2.20 9.94
CA PHE A 56 5.22 -2.34 10.56
C PHE A 56 4.10 -2.46 9.52
N ALA A 57 4.23 -1.81 8.36
CA ALA A 57 3.18 -1.75 7.33
C ALA A 57 2.55 -3.11 6.93
N PRO A 58 3.31 -4.20 6.70
CA PRO A 58 2.74 -5.48 6.29
C PRO A 58 1.65 -6.04 7.22
N ILE A 59 1.66 -5.65 8.50
CA ILE A 59 0.66 -6.10 9.50
C ILE A 59 -0.76 -5.71 9.10
N PHE A 60 -0.96 -4.56 8.47
CA PHE A 60 -2.28 -4.08 8.07
C PHE A 60 -2.46 -3.95 6.56
N VAL A 61 -1.40 -3.68 5.80
CA VAL A 61 -1.53 -3.47 4.34
C VAL A 61 -2.01 -4.73 3.63
N ALA A 62 -1.38 -5.88 3.87
CA ALA A 62 -1.78 -7.12 3.20
C ALA A 62 -3.23 -7.53 3.55
N PRO A 63 -3.66 -7.52 4.83
CA PRO A 63 -5.05 -7.78 5.17
C PRO A 63 -6.04 -6.83 4.49
N LEU A 64 -5.80 -5.51 4.52
CA LEU A 64 -6.70 -4.53 3.91
C LEU A 64 -6.84 -4.72 2.40
N ILE A 65 -5.71 -4.90 1.69
CA ILE A 65 -5.72 -5.11 0.24
C ILE A 65 -6.40 -6.42 -0.12
N LEU A 66 -6.10 -7.52 0.58
CA LEU A 66 -6.70 -8.83 0.29
C LEU A 66 -8.20 -8.83 0.56
N LEU A 67 -8.63 -8.32 1.72
CA LEU A 67 -10.05 -8.25 2.08
C LEU A 67 -10.84 -7.34 1.15
N GLY A 68 -10.30 -6.15 0.83
CA GLY A 68 -10.95 -5.22 -0.10
C GLY A 68 -11.04 -5.81 -1.51
N THR A 69 -9.98 -6.44 -2.00
CA THR A 69 -9.95 -7.07 -3.32
C THR A 69 -10.92 -8.24 -3.41
N SER A 70 -10.83 -9.20 -2.47
CA SER A 70 -11.66 -10.41 -2.51
C SER A 70 -13.14 -10.11 -2.33
N SER A 71 -13.49 -9.16 -1.45
CA SER A 71 -14.88 -8.76 -1.23
C SER A 71 -15.47 -8.09 -2.47
N ASN A 72 -14.74 -7.17 -3.11
CA ASN A 72 -15.18 -6.56 -4.36
C ASN A 72 -15.29 -7.59 -5.48
N ALA A 73 -14.32 -8.51 -5.62
CA ALA A 73 -14.38 -9.55 -6.66
C ALA A 73 -15.59 -10.49 -6.47
N LEU A 74 -15.87 -10.89 -5.22
CA LEU A 74 -17.02 -11.73 -4.91
C LEU A 74 -18.34 -10.98 -5.14
N LEU A 75 -18.43 -9.70 -4.75
CA LEU A 75 -19.60 -8.87 -5.04
C LEU A 75 -19.83 -8.67 -6.54
N ALA A 76 -18.75 -8.54 -7.33
CA ALA A 76 -18.85 -8.48 -8.79
C ALA A 76 -19.48 -9.78 -9.34
N TYR A 77 -18.97 -10.93 -8.91
CA TYR A 77 -19.49 -12.24 -9.30
C TYR A 77 -20.96 -12.41 -8.91
N LEU A 78 -21.32 -12.08 -7.66
CA LEU A 78 -22.70 -12.15 -7.17
C LEU A 78 -23.64 -11.11 -7.79
N SER A 79 -23.13 -10.17 -8.60
CA SER A 79 -23.92 -9.17 -9.33
C SER A 79 -24.16 -9.53 -10.79
N LEU A 80 -23.60 -10.63 -11.29
CA LEU A 80 -23.71 -11.02 -12.71
C LEU A 80 -25.16 -11.34 -13.14
N ASP A 81 -25.95 -11.92 -12.24
CA ASP A 81 -27.32 -12.34 -12.52
C ASP A 81 -28.34 -11.20 -12.42
N SER A 82 -27.91 -9.95 -12.20
CA SER A 82 -28.76 -8.76 -12.10
C SER A 82 -28.64 -7.92 -13.38
N PRO A 83 -29.46 -8.18 -14.43
CA PRO A 83 -29.21 -7.69 -15.80
C PRO A 83 -29.36 -6.17 -15.96
N SER A 84 -29.98 -5.51 -14.99
CA SER A 84 -30.24 -4.07 -14.94
C SER A 84 -29.27 -3.29 -14.05
N SER A 85 -28.33 -3.96 -13.36
CA SER A 85 -27.42 -3.30 -12.41
C SER A 85 -26.04 -3.04 -13.01
N SER A 86 -25.61 -1.78 -12.98
CA SER A 86 -24.22 -1.40 -13.28
C SER A 86 -23.23 -1.78 -12.16
N ALA A 87 -23.67 -2.51 -11.12
CA ALA A 87 -22.85 -2.84 -9.97
C ALA A 87 -21.71 -3.83 -10.27
N ALA A 88 -21.96 -4.87 -11.08
CA ALA A 88 -20.96 -5.89 -11.39
C ALA A 88 -19.64 -5.30 -11.96
N PRO A 89 -19.66 -4.47 -13.02
CA PRO A 89 -18.44 -3.86 -13.54
C PRO A 89 -17.78 -2.89 -12.55
N LEU A 90 -18.56 -2.15 -11.76
CA LEU A 90 -18.01 -1.22 -10.75
C LEU A 90 -17.26 -1.96 -9.64
N TYR A 91 -17.82 -3.05 -9.11
CA TYR A 91 -17.13 -3.91 -8.16
C TYR A 91 -15.88 -4.55 -8.76
N ALA A 92 -15.93 -4.98 -10.03
CA ALA A 92 -14.75 -5.54 -10.71
C ALA A 92 -13.63 -4.50 -10.85
N VAL A 93 -13.96 -3.27 -11.24
CA VAL A 93 -12.99 -2.16 -11.33
C VAL A 93 -12.39 -1.86 -9.95
N ALA A 94 -13.20 -1.83 -8.88
CA ALA A 94 -12.71 -1.64 -7.52
C ALA A 94 -11.75 -2.76 -7.09
N ALA A 95 -12.07 -4.02 -7.42
CA ALA A 95 -11.21 -5.16 -7.14
C ALA A 95 -9.85 -5.04 -7.85
N LEU A 96 -9.86 -4.69 -9.14
CA LEU A 96 -8.64 -4.52 -9.94
C LEU A 96 -7.78 -3.34 -9.44
N ALA A 97 -8.41 -2.22 -9.11
CA ALA A 97 -7.73 -1.06 -8.55
C ALA A 97 -7.04 -1.39 -7.22
N ASN A 98 -7.70 -2.12 -6.31
CA ASN A 98 -7.04 -2.58 -5.08
C ASN A 98 -5.94 -3.62 -5.34
N ALA A 99 -6.20 -4.59 -6.22
CA ALA A 99 -5.26 -5.66 -6.54
C ALA A 99 -3.95 -5.13 -7.12
N CYS A 100 -3.99 -4.03 -7.90
CA CYS A 100 -2.80 -3.48 -8.55
C CYS A 100 -1.77 -2.90 -7.57
N ILE A 101 -2.15 -2.64 -6.32
CA ILE A 101 -1.22 -2.24 -5.24
C ILE A 101 -0.15 -3.31 -5.01
N ILE A 102 -0.48 -4.60 -5.16
CA ILE A 102 0.45 -5.71 -4.95
C ILE A 102 1.59 -5.67 -5.97
N PRO A 103 1.36 -5.76 -7.31
CA PRO A 103 2.43 -5.71 -8.29
C PRO A 103 3.13 -4.35 -8.29
N TYR A 104 2.42 -3.24 -8.05
CA TYR A 104 3.06 -1.93 -7.89
C TYR A 104 4.08 -1.93 -6.73
N THR A 105 3.71 -2.52 -5.59
CA THR A 105 4.61 -2.63 -4.45
C THR A 105 5.79 -3.55 -4.76
N ALA A 106 5.50 -4.77 -5.20
CA ALA A 106 6.50 -5.83 -5.34
C ALA A 106 7.47 -5.59 -6.51
N LEU A 107 6.98 -5.05 -7.64
CA LEU A 107 7.75 -4.95 -8.87
C LEU A 107 8.31 -3.54 -9.10
N TYR A 108 7.62 -2.50 -8.60
CA TYR A 108 8.07 -1.11 -8.78
C TYR A 108 8.74 -0.56 -7.52
N MET A 109 8.03 -0.48 -6.38
CA MET A 109 8.58 0.19 -5.20
C MET A 109 9.67 -0.61 -4.48
N GLU A 110 9.49 -1.93 -4.34
CA GLU A 110 10.38 -2.80 -3.57
C GLU A 110 11.82 -2.87 -4.10
N PRO A 111 12.06 -3.06 -5.41
CA PRO A 111 13.42 -3.04 -5.95
C PRO A 111 14.00 -1.64 -6.17
N ARG A 112 13.17 -0.60 -6.11
CA ARG A 112 13.55 0.80 -6.30
C ARG A 112 13.64 1.52 -4.96
N VAL A 113 12.69 2.41 -4.67
CA VAL A 113 12.77 3.35 -3.56
C VAL A 113 12.79 2.67 -2.19
N ASN A 114 12.02 1.59 -1.98
CA ASN A 114 12.06 0.85 -0.70
C ASN A 114 13.41 0.12 -0.53
N GLY A 115 13.92 -0.48 -1.62
CA GLY A 115 15.22 -1.12 -1.63
C GLY A 115 16.34 -0.13 -1.31
N ALA A 116 16.38 1.00 -2.02
CA ALA A 116 17.31 2.09 -1.77
C ALA A 116 17.26 2.60 -0.33
N ALA A 117 16.06 2.80 0.22
CA ALA A 117 15.86 3.22 1.60
C ALA A 117 16.36 2.19 2.62
N LYS A 118 16.07 0.89 2.42
CA LYS A 118 16.61 -0.19 3.26
C LYS A 118 18.13 -0.27 3.19
N TRP A 119 18.71 -0.12 2.00
CA TRP A 119 20.16 -0.09 1.81
C TRP A 119 20.79 1.11 2.53
N LYS A 120 20.24 2.32 2.35
CA LYS A 120 20.74 3.53 3.02
C LYS A 120 20.60 3.44 4.54
N ALA A 121 19.48 2.90 5.03
CA ALA A 121 19.28 2.63 6.45
C ALA A 121 20.33 1.65 6.98
N ARG A 122 20.68 0.60 6.23
CA ARG A 122 21.79 -0.30 6.58
C ARG A 122 23.10 0.44 6.75
N GLU A 123 23.48 1.27 5.78
CA GLU A 123 24.75 2.01 5.86
C GLU A 123 24.77 2.99 7.03
N LEU A 124 23.68 3.72 7.28
CA LEU A 124 23.58 4.69 8.36
C LEU A 124 23.51 4.06 9.76
N LEU A 125 22.99 2.84 9.86
CA LEU A 125 22.73 2.14 11.13
C LEU A 125 23.68 0.96 11.37
N ARG A 126 24.72 0.82 10.54
CA ARG A 126 25.68 -0.29 10.63
C ARG A 126 26.37 -0.36 11.99
N GLU A 127 26.71 0.80 12.56
CA GLU A 127 27.32 0.91 13.89
C GLU A 127 26.38 0.53 15.03
N ASP A 128 25.07 0.65 14.80
CA ASP A 128 24.02 0.20 15.75
C ASP A 128 23.76 -1.32 15.63
N GLY A 129 24.57 -2.04 14.83
CA GLY A 129 24.45 -3.48 14.61
C GLY A 129 23.33 -3.88 13.64
N PHE A 130 22.65 -2.94 12.99
CA PHE A 130 21.56 -3.24 12.06
C PHE A 130 22.08 -3.93 10.79
N ARG A 131 21.46 -5.06 10.43
CA ARG A 131 21.80 -5.84 9.23
C ARG A 131 20.54 -6.37 8.54
N LEU A 132 20.59 -6.42 7.21
CA LEU A 132 19.57 -7.08 6.39
C LEU A 132 19.87 -8.58 6.28
N LYS A 133 18.84 -9.43 6.31
CA LYS A 133 18.93 -10.90 6.42
C LYS A 133 19.39 -11.63 5.13
N GLY A 134 19.86 -10.91 4.11
CA GLY A 134 20.29 -11.48 2.83
C GLY A 134 19.97 -10.58 1.64
N ARG A 135 20.48 -10.96 0.45
CA ARG A 135 20.27 -10.25 -0.83
C ARG A 135 19.20 -10.95 -1.66
N GLY A 136 18.30 -10.16 -2.25
CA GLY A 136 17.23 -10.65 -3.14
C GLY A 136 15.98 -11.16 -2.42
N GLY A 137 14.95 -11.47 -3.21
CA GLY A 137 13.63 -11.91 -2.75
C GLY A 137 12.73 -10.78 -2.28
N GLN A 138 11.70 -11.13 -1.50
CA GLN A 138 10.76 -10.18 -0.90
C GLN A 138 10.92 -10.15 0.63
N GLY A 139 10.64 -8.99 1.22
CA GLY A 139 10.55 -8.83 2.67
C GLY A 139 11.15 -7.52 3.17
N THR A 140 10.59 -7.01 4.26
CA THR A 140 10.98 -5.73 4.86
C THR A 140 12.34 -5.77 5.56
N ASN A 141 12.92 -6.96 5.74
CA ASN A 141 14.22 -7.20 6.38
C ASN A 141 15.30 -7.74 5.41
N LYS A 142 15.01 -7.78 4.10
CA LYS A 142 15.97 -8.21 3.06
C LYS A 142 16.48 -7.04 2.24
N ASP A 143 17.68 -7.18 1.70
CA ASP A 143 18.26 -6.25 0.74
C ASP A 143 17.66 -6.53 -0.65
N THR A 144 16.65 -5.75 -1.00
CA THR A 144 15.93 -5.85 -2.29
C THR A 144 16.35 -4.78 -3.28
N ALA A 145 17.30 -3.91 -2.94
CA ALA A 145 17.69 -2.82 -3.83
C ALA A 145 18.29 -3.35 -5.13
N SER A 146 17.71 -2.95 -6.25
CA SER A 146 18.35 -3.07 -7.57
C SER A 146 19.68 -2.31 -7.61
N GLU A 147 20.54 -2.66 -8.55
CA GLU A 147 21.85 -1.99 -8.67
C GLU A 147 21.72 -0.49 -8.94
N ALA A 148 20.79 -0.10 -9.81
CA ALA A 148 20.49 1.31 -10.08
C ALA A 148 19.98 2.03 -8.82
N ALA A 149 19.10 1.39 -8.04
CA ALA A 149 18.60 1.96 -6.79
C ALA A 149 19.70 2.13 -5.73
N ARG A 150 20.68 1.22 -5.66
CA ARG A 150 21.84 1.36 -4.77
C ARG A 150 22.75 2.50 -5.21
N LYS A 151 23.12 2.57 -6.49
CA LYS A 151 23.93 3.66 -7.04
C LYS A 151 23.28 5.02 -6.81
N TRP A 152 21.98 5.12 -7.01
CA TRP A 152 21.22 6.33 -6.67
C TRP A 152 21.29 6.61 -5.17
N ALA A 153 21.02 5.61 -4.32
CA ALA A 153 21.06 5.77 -2.88
C ALA A 153 22.43 6.25 -2.41
N GLU A 154 23.54 5.76 -2.95
CA GLU A 154 24.91 6.20 -2.62
C GLU A 154 25.09 7.71 -2.78
N GLN A 155 24.44 8.31 -3.79
CA GLN A 155 24.60 9.72 -4.17
C GLN A 155 23.70 10.68 -3.41
N VAL A 156 22.64 10.21 -2.75
CA VAL A 156 21.66 11.05 -2.08
C VAL A 156 21.60 10.80 -0.57
N ASP A 157 21.06 11.78 0.16
CA ASP A 157 20.81 11.66 1.58
C ASP A 157 19.53 10.86 1.88
N MET A 158 19.35 10.45 3.14
CA MET A 158 18.15 9.72 3.56
C MET A 158 16.88 10.56 3.38
N LYS A 159 16.98 11.89 3.51
CA LYS A 159 15.87 12.82 3.33
C LYS A 159 15.28 12.73 1.93
N THR A 160 16.13 12.79 0.91
CA THR A 160 15.73 12.67 -0.50
C THR A 160 15.06 11.34 -0.77
N ILE A 161 15.61 10.25 -0.21
CA ILE A 161 15.03 8.91 -0.37
C ILE A 161 13.64 8.83 0.27
N VAL A 162 13.46 9.33 1.49
CA VAL A 162 12.18 9.29 2.20
C VAL A 162 11.13 10.18 1.54
N ASN A 163 11.50 11.36 1.02
CA ASN A 163 10.60 12.20 0.24
C ASN A 163 10.16 11.50 -1.05
N THR A 164 11.11 10.91 -1.80
CA THR A 164 10.80 10.13 -3.01
C THR A 164 9.88 8.95 -2.69
N TRP A 165 10.10 8.29 -1.54
CA TRP A 165 9.25 7.22 -1.06
C TRP A 165 7.82 7.73 -0.80
N ALA A 166 7.67 8.87 -0.13
CA ALA A 166 6.37 9.46 0.18
C ALA A 166 5.60 9.86 -1.08
N GLU A 167 6.27 10.47 -2.06
CA GLU A 167 5.69 10.81 -3.37
C GLU A 167 5.25 9.56 -4.12
N THR A 168 6.09 8.53 -4.14
CA THR A 168 5.75 7.26 -4.79
C THR A 168 4.60 6.54 -4.06
N ASN A 169 4.59 6.59 -2.73
CA ASN A 169 3.54 6.02 -1.89
C ASN A 169 2.20 6.76 -2.05
N ALA A 170 2.21 8.06 -2.37
CA ALA A 170 1.01 8.87 -2.55
C ALA A 170 0.09 8.32 -3.65
N TRP A 171 0.65 7.71 -4.70
CA TRP A 171 -0.16 7.05 -5.74
C TRP A 171 -1.08 5.97 -5.16
N ARG A 172 -0.68 5.30 -4.07
CA ARG A 172 -1.49 4.23 -3.50
C ARG A 172 -2.81 4.75 -2.93
N TYR A 173 -2.82 5.93 -2.29
CA TYR A 173 -4.07 6.47 -1.75
C TYR A 173 -5.01 6.91 -2.88
N VAL A 174 -4.50 7.45 -3.99
CA VAL A 174 -5.37 7.87 -5.09
C VAL A 174 -6.04 6.66 -5.73
N VAL A 175 -5.29 5.57 -5.95
CA VAL A 175 -5.83 4.32 -6.49
C VAL A 175 -6.87 3.71 -5.56
N THR A 176 -6.61 3.66 -4.25
CA THR A 176 -7.57 3.06 -3.31
C THR A 176 -8.74 3.97 -2.97
N ALA A 177 -8.59 5.29 -3.08
CA ALA A 177 -9.72 6.22 -3.03
C ALA A 177 -10.65 5.99 -4.21
N PHE A 178 -10.09 5.82 -5.41
CA PHE A 178 -10.85 5.45 -6.59
C PHE A 178 -11.55 4.10 -6.40
N ALA A 179 -10.87 3.09 -5.85
CA ALA A 179 -11.48 1.80 -5.52
C ALA A 179 -12.67 1.96 -4.55
N THR A 180 -12.51 2.76 -3.48
CA THR A 180 -13.60 3.07 -2.54
C THR A 180 -14.80 3.71 -3.24
N LEU A 181 -14.57 4.70 -4.11
CA LEU A 181 -15.67 5.36 -4.84
C LEU A 181 -16.41 4.38 -5.75
N MET A 182 -15.69 3.48 -6.42
CA MET A 182 -16.29 2.44 -7.26
C MET A 182 -17.09 1.44 -6.42
N SER A 183 -16.58 0.98 -5.27
CA SER A 183 -17.30 0.09 -4.35
C SER A 183 -18.59 0.73 -3.80
N VAL A 184 -18.54 2.01 -3.41
CA VAL A 184 -19.73 2.75 -2.93
C VAL A 184 -20.75 2.89 -4.05
N SER A 185 -20.32 3.30 -5.24
CA SER A 185 -21.20 3.45 -6.40
C SER A 185 -21.86 2.12 -6.77
N ALA A 186 -21.11 1.01 -6.74
CA ALA A 186 -21.62 -0.33 -6.97
C ALA A 186 -22.64 -0.76 -5.90
N THR A 187 -22.41 -0.39 -4.64
CA THR A 187 -23.33 -0.67 -3.53
C THR A 187 -24.67 0.03 -3.75
N VAL A 188 -24.64 1.31 -4.13
CA VAL A 188 -25.85 2.08 -4.46
C VAL A 188 -26.55 1.55 -5.70
N ALA A 189 -25.81 1.19 -6.75
CA ALA A 189 -26.38 0.67 -7.99
C ALA A 189 -26.95 -0.77 -7.88
N ARG A 190 -26.64 -1.48 -6.79
CA ARG A 190 -27.17 -2.82 -6.49
C ARG A 190 -28.42 -2.78 -5.61
N GLY A 191 -28.54 -1.77 -4.75
CA GLY A 191 -29.69 -1.56 -3.87
C GLY A 191 -30.91 -1.08 -4.65
#